data_AF-A0A660NSR7-F1
#
_entry.id   AF-A0A660NSR7-F1
#
_cell.length_a   1.000
_cell.length_b   1.000
_cell.length_c   1.000
_cell.angle_alpha   90.00
_cell.angle_beta   90.00
_cell.angle_gamma   90.00
#
_symmetry.space_group_name_H-M   'P 1'
#
loop_
_entity.id
_entity.type
_entity.pdbx_description
1 polymer ?
#
loop_
_entity_poly.entity_id
_entity_poly.type
_entity_poly.pdbx_seq_one_letter_code
_entity_poly.pdbx_strand_id
1 'polypeptide(L)'
;MNFNEFAAYVKRNEPNIAGNLYICSKFLIGLNSNPQFRALPDPSSPARLSMVRLVVVKSGWYEPIINSKKYRCGPGDLLFINWGVTISGDSIGVETIIDGFALSEEFMKTIFNGNLPQVLLSPGKCIKLHLEENE
;
A
#
# COMPACT_ATOMS: atom_id res chain seq x y z
N MET A 1 7.64 -10.33 0.16
CA MET A 1 7.99 -9.40 1.25
C MET A 1 6.97 -9.56 2.35
N ASN A 2 7.42 -9.98 3.53
CA ASN A 2 6.58 -10.11 4.71
C ASN A 2 6.44 -8.78 5.45
N PHE A 3 5.58 -8.74 6.47
CA PHE A 3 5.26 -7.51 7.19
C PHE A 3 6.47 -6.94 7.97
N ASN A 4 7.29 -7.80 8.58
CA ASN A 4 8.47 -7.37 9.35
C ASN A 4 9.55 -6.76 8.44
N GLU A 5 9.79 -7.37 7.27
CA GLU A 5 10.69 -6.84 6.25
C GLU A 5 10.23 -5.45 5.78
N PHE A 6 8.93 -5.28 5.57
CA PHE A 6 8.32 -4.01 5.17
C PHE A 6 8.44 -2.96 6.27
N ALA A 7 8.08 -3.28 7.51
CA ALA A 7 8.21 -2.37 8.64
C ALA A 7 9.68 -1.95 8.87
N ALA A 8 10.62 -2.90 8.81
CA ALA A 8 12.05 -2.62 8.95
C ALA A 8 12.61 -1.82 7.77
N TYR A 9 12.09 -2.02 6.56
CA TYR A 9 12.46 -1.20 5.40
C TYR A 9 12.01 0.24 5.58
N VAL A 10 10.75 0.46 5.97
CA VAL A 10 10.21 1.79 6.21
C VAL A 10 11.03 2.50 7.28
N LYS A 11 11.30 1.83 8.41
CA LYS A 11 12.14 2.38 9.50
C LYS A 11 13.55 2.77 9.07
N ARG A 12 14.21 1.95 8.24
CA ARG A 12 15.56 2.24 7.76
C ARG A 12 15.62 3.41 6.77
N ASN A 13 14.53 3.64 6.05
CA ASN A 13 14.40 4.72 5.09
C ASN A 13 13.63 5.91 5.68
N GLU A 14 13.64 6.11 7.00
CA GLU A 14 12.98 7.25 7.66
C GLU A 14 13.53 8.67 7.41
N PRO A 15 14.73 8.95 6.84
CA PRO A 15 15.27 10.32 6.93
C PRO A 15 14.51 11.38 6.11
N ASN A 16 13.56 11.02 5.21
CA ASN A 16 12.71 12.02 4.54
C ASN A 16 11.20 11.65 4.48
N ILE A 17 10.67 11.00 5.51
CA ILE A 17 9.22 10.78 5.62
C ILE A 17 8.55 12.07 6.13
N ALA A 18 7.94 12.85 5.23
CA ALA A 18 6.99 13.88 5.64
C ALA A 18 5.66 13.20 6.02
N GLY A 19 4.97 13.65 7.07
CA GLY A 19 3.66 13.13 7.50
C GLY A 19 3.67 12.33 8.82
N ASN A 20 2.51 11.81 9.22
CA ASN A 20 2.36 10.98 10.42
C ASN A 20 2.43 9.51 10.05
N LEU A 21 3.41 8.79 10.60
CA LEU A 21 3.58 7.37 10.40
C LEU A 21 3.46 6.61 11.72
N TYR A 22 2.54 5.64 11.76
CA TYR A 22 2.34 4.75 12.89
C TYR A 22 2.71 3.32 12.47
N ILE A 23 3.70 2.73 13.14
CA ILE A 23 4.21 1.39 12.84
C ILE A 23 4.05 0.49 14.05
N CYS A 24 3.33 -0.62 13.88
CA CYS A 24 3.22 -1.71 14.83
C CYS A 24 3.76 -3.01 14.20
N SER A 25 3.78 -4.13 14.94
CA SER A 25 4.17 -5.45 14.42
C SER A 25 3.13 -6.07 13.47
N LYS A 26 1.93 -5.50 13.41
CA LYS A 26 0.79 -6.06 12.66
C LYS A 26 0.14 -5.09 11.67
N PHE A 27 0.36 -3.79 11.83
CA PHE A 27 -0.18 -2.77 10.94
C PHE A 27 0.76 -1.57 10.80
N LEU A 28 0.60 -0.86 9.70
CA LEU A 28 1.22 0.42 9.42
C LEU A 28 0.14 1.38 8.92
N ILE A 29 0.16 2.62 9.39
CA ILE A 29 -0.72 3.70 8.92
C ILE A 29 0.15 4.89 8.57
N GLY A 30 0.00 5.44 7.37
CA GLY A 30 0.61 6.68 6.93
C GLY A 30 -0.48 7.70 6.60
N LEU A 31 -0.37 8.89 7.17
CA LEU A 31 -1.26 10.02 6.91
C LEU A 31 -0.44 11.24 6.47
N ASN A 32 -0.92 11.95 5.45
CA ASN A 32 -0.23 13.04 4.77
C ASN A 32 1.22 12.69 4.46
N SER A 33 1.44 11.44 4.04
CA SER A 33 2.78 10.89 3.88
C SER A 33 3.32 11.15 2.49
N ASN A 34 4.48 11.80 2.35
CA ASN A 34 5.21 11.78 1.07
C ASN A 34 5.63 10.32 0.84
N PRO A 35 5.45 9.73 -0.35
CA PRO A 35 5.43 8.31 -0.48
C PRO A 35 6.86 7.87 -0.67
N GLN A 36 7.53 7.70 0.46
CA GLN A 36 8.61 6.73 0.60
C GLN A 36 8.05 5.31 0.74
N PHE A 37 6.85 5.07 0.22
CA PHE A 37 6.36 3.75 -0.19
C PHE A 37 7.14 3.16 -1.38
N ARG A 38 8.40 3.58 -1.61
CA ARG A 38 9.43 2.80 -2.33
C ARG A 38 9.76 1.46 -1.66
N ALA A 39 8.86 0.93 -0.84
CA ALA A 39 8.98 -0.38 -0.24
C ALA A 39 8.64 -1.50 -1.22
N LEU A 40 8.86 -1.27 -2.51
CA LEU A 40 8.71 -2.28 -3.52
C LEU A 40 10.13 -2.67 -3.94
N PRO A 41 10.41 -3.98 -4.00
CA PRO A 41 11.74 -4.43 -4.37
C PRO A 41 12.13 -3.83 -5.72
N ASP A 42 13.44 -3.74 -5.94
CA ASP A 42 14.00 -3.54 -7.28
C ASP A 42 13.15 -4.31 -8.31
N PRO A 43 12.77 -3.71 -9.44
CA PRO A 43 12.07 -4.41 -10.51
C PRO A 43 12.70 -5.76 -10.91
N SER A 44 14.00 -5.94 -10.66
CA SER A 44 14.73 -7.20 -10.84
C SER A 44 14.35 -8.32 -9.87
N SER A 45 13.62 -8.04 -8.77
CA SER A 45 13.24 -9.00 -7.74
C SER A 45 11.76 -8.85 -7.30
N PRO A 46 10.78 -9.25 -8.12
CA PRO A 46 9.37 -9.14 -7.78
C PRO A 46 9.02 -9.83 -6.44
N ALA A 47 8.21 -9.19 -5.62
CA ALA A 47 7.80 -9.74 -4.33
C ALA A 47 6.30 -10.04 -4.29
N ARG A 48 5.96 -11.25 -3.86
CA ARG A 48 4.59 -11.57 -3.46
C ARG A 48 4.29 -10.92 -2.11
N LEU A 49 3.18 -10.18 -2.03
CA LEU A 49 2.74 -9.52 -0.80
C LEU A 49 2.01 -10.50 0.12
N SER A 50 2.31 -10.45 1.42
CA SER A 50 1.59 -11.18 2.47
C SER A 50 0.65 -10.28 3.29
N MET A 51 0.38 -9.06 2.80
CA MET A 51 -0.36 -8.02 3.52
C MET A 51 -1.35 -7.35 2.57
N VAL A 52 -2.45 -6.83 3.10
CA VAL A 52 -3.35 -5.92 2.37
C VAL A 52 -2.84 -4.51 2.50
N ARG A 53 -3.01 -3.72 1.43
CA ARG A 53 -2.73 -2.29 1.42
C ARG A 53 -3.90 -1.50 0.85
N LEU A 54 -4.08 -0.32 1.39
CA LEU A 54 -4.95 0.70 0.83
C LEU A 54 -4.14 1.98 0.73
N VAL A 55 -4.16 2.61 -0.43
CA VAL A 55 -3.43 3.85 -0.73
C VAL A 55 -4.42 4.82 -1.35
N VAL A 56 -4.48 6.05 -0.85
CA VAL A 56 -5.24 7.16 -1.41
C VAL A 56 -4.26 8.25 -1.78
N VAL A 57 -4.29 8.68 -3.04
CA VAL A 57 -3.43 9.77 -3.51
C VAL A 57 -4.12 11.10 -3.22
N LYS A 58 -3.46 11.97 -2.46
CA LYS A 58 -3.94 13.30 -2.06
C LYS A 58 -3.40 14.39 -2.98
N SER A 59 -2.15 14.26 -3.43
CA SER A 59 -1.51 15.15 -4.42
C SER A 59 -0.50 14.36 -5.27
N GLY A 60 -0.08 14.92 -6.40
CA GLY A 60 0.93 14.31 -7.27
C GLY A 60 0.43 13.05 -7.98
N TRP A 61 1.29 12.03 -8.09
CA TRP A 61 0.94 10.79 -8.79
C TRP A 61 1.77 9.59 -8.34
N TYR A 62 1.16 8.40 -8.41
CA TYR A 62 1.77 7.11 -8.07
C TYR A 62 1.43 6.05 -9.11
N GLU A 63 2.38 5.23 -9.55
CA GLU A 63 2.17 4.16 -10.53
C GLU A 63 2.93 2.88 -10.14
N PRO A 64 2.33 2.00 -9.32
CA PRO A 64 2.90 0.69 -9.05
C PRO A 64 2.64 -0.31 -10.20
N ILE A 65 3.52 -1.29 -10.31
CA ILE A 65 3.38 -2.44 -11.21
C ILE A 65 2.94 -3.65 -10.38
N ILE A 66 1.67 -4.04 -10.53
CA ILE A 66 1.03 -5.10 -9.74
C ILE A 66 0.54 -6.18 -10.71
N ASN A 67 0.97 -7.43 -10.49
CA ASN A 67 0.72 -8.56 -11.39
C ASN A 67 1.05 -8.19 -12.86
N SER A 68 2.20 -7.56 -13.07
CA SER A 68 2.68 -7.08 -14.38
C SER A 68 1.82 -6.00 -15.05
N LYS A 69 0.84 -5.42 -14.34
CA LYS A 69 0.01 -4.31 -14.83
C LYS A 69 0.34 -3.02 -14.08
N LYS A 70 0.43 -1.91 -14.81
CA LYS A 70 0.59 -0.57 -14.24
C LYS A 70 -0.73 0.00 -13.73
N TYR A 71 -0.70 0.63 -12.56
CA TYR A 71 -1.86 1.29 -11.96
C TYR A 71 -1.58 2.77 -11.74
N ARG A 72 -1.73 3.61 -12.77
CA ARG A 72 -1.56 5.06 -12.62
C ARG A 72 -2.66 5.62 -11.71
N CYS A 73 -2.26 6.22 -10.60
CA CYS A 73 -3.12 6.87 -9.61
C CYS A 73 -2.78 8.36 -9.51
N GLY A 74 -3.78 9.22 -9.58
CA GLY A 74 -3.71 10.66 -9.34
C GLY A 74 -4.56 11.06 -8.13
N PRO A 75 -4.65 12.36 -7.81
CA PRO A 75 -5.41 12.84 -6.66
C PRO A 75 -6.85 12.32 -6.66
N GLY A 76 -7.33 11.87 -5.50
CA GLY A 76 -8.65 11.24 -5.34
C GLY A 76 -8.67 9.74 -5.67
N ASP A 77 -7.64 9.19 -6.33
CA ASP A 77 -7.61 7.76 -6.58
C ASP A 77 -7.26 6.95 -5.32
N LEU A 78 -8.08 5.94 -5.07
CA LEU A 78 -7.84 4.86 -4.11
C LEU A 78 -7.34 3.62 -4.84
N LEU A 79 -6.23 3.06 -4.37
CA LEU A 79 -5.68 1.79 -4.81
C LEU A 79 -5.73 0.80 -3.65
N PHE A 80 -6.58 -0.20 -3.79
CA PHE A 80 -6.65 -1.35 -2.89
C PHE A 80 -5.83 -2.51 -3.47
N ILE A 81 -4.89 -3.01 -2.68
CA ILE A 81 -3.96 -4.06 -3.07
C ILE A 81 -4.12 -5.22 -2.08
N ASN A 82 -4.72 -6.32 -2.52
CA ASN A 82 -4.92 -7.48 -1.66
C ASN A 82 -3.61 -8.27 -1.48
N TRP A 83 -3.54 -9.12 -0.45
CA TRP A 83 -2.44 -10.06 -0.32
C TRP A 83 -2.40 -11.03 -1.50
N GLY A 84 -1.25 -11.65 -1.72
CA GLY A 84 -1.04 -12.62 -2.79
C GLY A 84 -0.74 -12.01 -4.15
N VAL A 85 -0.88 -10.68 -4.34
CA VAL A 85 -0.38 -9.99 -5.54
C VAL A 85 1.14 -10.06 -5.60
N THR A 86 1.68 -9.96 -6.81
CA THR A 86 3.10 -9.72 -7.05
C THR A 86 3.31 -8.25 -7.38
N ILE A 87 4.24 -7.61 -6.69
CA ILE A 87 4.66 -6.25 -7.02
C ILE A 87 6.10 -6.26 -7.51
N SER A 88 6.35 -5.59 -8.63
CA SER A 88 7.63 -5.58 -9.33
C SER A 88 8.19 -4.17 -9.55
N GLY A 89 7.82 -3.21 -8.70
CA GLY A 89 8.32 -1.84 -8.74
C GLY A 89 7.22 -0.79 -8.85
N ASP A 90 7.64 0.47 -8.85
CA ASP A 90 6.76 1.63 -8.98
C ASP A 90 7.44 2.82 -9.66
N SER A 91 6.66 3.85 -9.93
CA SER A 91 7.10 5.18 -10.30
C SER A 91 6.28 6.21 -9.55
N ILE A 92 6.89 7.33 -9.19
CA ILE A 92 6.24 8.31 -8.31
C ILE A 92 6.71 9.73 -8.57
N GLY A 93 5.78 10.69 -8.48
CA GLY A 93 6.08 12.12 -8.58
C GLY A 93 6.68 12.67 -7.29
N VAL A 94 7.57 13.66 -7.39
CA VAL A 94 8.28 14.28 -6.26
C VAL A 94 7.31 14.88 -5.21
N GLU A 95 6.24 15.53 -5.69
CA GLU A 95 5.24 16.23 -4.86
C GLU A 95 4.04 15.34 -4.48
N THR A 96 4.22 14.02 -4.53
CA THR A 96 3.12 13.10 -4.21
C THR A 96 2.88 13.11 -2.71
N ILE A 97 1.61 13.05 -2.30
CA ILE A 97 1.21 12.84 -0.92
C ILE A 97 0.16 11.74 -0.92
N ILE A 98 0.29 10.76 -0.04
CA ILE A 98 -0.67 9.68 0.11
C ILE A 98 -1.08 9.45 1.56
N ASP A 99 -2.31 8.98 1.71
CA ASP A 99 -2.83 8.35 2.91
C ASP A 99 -2.96 6.85 2.67
N GLY A 100 -2.81 6.05 3.72
CA GLY A 100 -3.01 4.63 3.56
C GLY A 100 -2.63 3.79 4.75
N PHE A 101 -2.87 2.49 4.61
CA PHE A 101 -2.49 1.51 5.60
C PHE A 101 -2.01 0.22 4.96
N ALA A 102 -1.24 -0.54 5.72
CA ALA A 102 -0.92 -1.93 5.44
C ALA A 102 -1.26 -2.80 6.65
N LEU A 103 -2.01 -3.89 6.45
CA LEU A 103 -2.45 -4.79 7.52
C LEU A 103 -1.99 -6.22 7.25
N SER A 104 -1.52 -6.91 8.29
CA SER A 104 -1.28 -8.35 8.22
C SER A 104 -2.58 -9.14 8.14
N GLU A 105 -2.52 -10.34 7.55
CA GLU A 105 -3.67 -11.26 7.49
C GLU A 105 -4.24 -11.57 8.88
N GLU A 106 -3.36 -11.83 9.85
CA GLU A 106 -3.72 -12.11 11.24
C GLU A 106 -4.50 -10.95 11.88
N PHE A 107 -4.06 -9.71 11.63
CA PHE A 107 -4.72 -8.53 12.17
C PHE A 107 -6.09 -8.31 11.55
N MET A 108 -6.23 -8.53 10.23
CA MET A 108 -7.53 -8.46 9.57
C MET A 108 -8.49 -9.53 10.10
N LYS A 109 -8.03 -10.77 10.31
CA LYS A 109 -8.85 -11.80 10.94
C LYS A 109 -9.30 -11.38 12.35
N THR A 110 -8.47 -10.66 13.09
CA THR A 110 -8.84 -10.13 14.41
C THR A 110 -9.92 -9.06 14.29
N ILE A 111 -9.75 -8.06 13.41
CA ILE A 111 -10.73 -6.97 13.20
C ILE A 111 -12.09 -7.51 12.77
N PHE A 112 -12.11 -8.49 11.87
CA PHE A 112 -13.32 -9.06 11.31
C PHE A 112 -13.83 -10.30 12.06
N ASN A 113 -13.30 -10.58 13.25
CA ASN A 113 -13.66 -11.74 14.07
C ASN A 113 -13.68 -13.07 13.28
N GLY A 114 -12.67 -13.27 12.44
CA GLY A 114 -12.51 -14.40 11.52
C GLY A 114 -13.29 -14.29 10.20
N ASN A 115 -14.30 -13.43 10.11
CA ASN A 115 -15.23 -13.34 8.97
C ASN A 115 -14.82 -12.23 8.01
N LEU A 116 -13.77 -12.49 7.23
CA LEU A 116 -13.21 -11.52 6.29
C LEU A 116 -14.22 -11.14 5.18
N PRO A 117 -14.34 -9.84 4.83
CA PRO A 117 -15.05 -9.37 3.65
C PRO A 117 -14.64 -10.13 2.37
N GLN A 118 -15.60 -10.35 1.45
CA GLN A 118 -15.37 -11.10 0.20
C GLN A 118 -14.19 -10.57 -0.63
N VAL A 119 -13.98 -9.25 -0.64
CA VAL A 119 -12.87 -8.64 -1.38
C VAL A 119 -11.50 -9.09 -0.84
N LEU A 120 -11.40 -9.35 0.46
CA LEU A 120 -10.18 -9.85 1.10
C LEU A 120 -10.00 -11.35 0.82
N LEU A 121 -11.08 -12.12 0.67
CA LEU A 121 -11.03 -13.55 0.32
C LEU A 121 -10.51 -13.86 -1.08
N SER A 122 -10.20 -12.85 -1.90
CA SER A 122 -9.67 -13.00 -3.26
C SER A 122 -8.20 -12.60 -3.35
N PRO A 123 -7.24 -13.48 -2.99
CA PRO A 123 -5.82 -13.19 -3.12
C PRO A 123 -5.47 -12.77 -4.55
N GLY A 124 -4.52 -11.85 -4.70
CA GLY A 124 -4.06 -11.39 -6.02
C GLY A 124 -4.95 -10.31 -6.66
N LYS A 125 -6.03 -9.89 -6.00
CA LYS A 125 -6.88 -8.80 -6.49
C LYS A 125 -6.25 -7.43 -6.22
N CYS A 126 -6.30 -6.56 -7.21
CA CYS A 126 -5.94 -5.15 -7.11
C CYS A 126 -7.07 -4.33 -7.72
N ILE A 127 -7.53 -3.30 -7.02
CA ILE A 127 -8.66 -2.46 -7.42
C ILE A 127 -8.22 -1.01 -7.36
N LYS A 128 -8.40 -0.28 -8.45
CA LYS A 128 -8.32 1.17 -8.49
C LYS A 128 -9.73 1.74 -8.54
N LEU A 129 -10.02 2.71 -7.69
CA LEU A 129 -11.26 3.48 -7.67
C LEU A 129 -10.90 4.97 -7.65
N HIS A 130 -11.69 5.80 -8.31
CA HIS A 130 -11.64 7.23 -8.08
C HIS A 130 -12.64 7.56 -6.97
N LEU A 131 -12.18 8.19 -5.90
CA LEU A 131 -13.06 8.70 -4.85
C LEU A 131 -13.63 10.01 -5.37
N GLU A 132 -14.88 9.97 -5.83
CA GLU A 132 -15.63 11.19 -6.10
C GLU A 132 -15.75 11.97 -4.77
N GLU A 133 -15.55 13.28 -4.83
CA GLU A 133 -16.05 14.17 -3.78
C GLU A 133 -17.57 14.12 -3.86
N ASN A 134 -18.17 13.13 -3.19
CA ASN A 134 -19.59 13.19 -2.91
C ASN A 134 -19.79 14.30 -1.88
N GLU A 135 -20.55 15.31 -2.31
CA GLU A 135 -21.04 16.53 -1.65
C GLU A 135 -21.18 16.47 -0.11
#